data_AF-S0ET79-F1
#
_entry.id   AF-S0ET79-F1
#
_cell.length_a   1.000
_cell.length_b   1.000
_cell.length_c   1.000
_cell.angle_alpha   90.00
_cell.angle_beta   90.00
_cell.angle_gamma   90.00
#
_symmetry.space_group_name_H-M   'P 1'
#
loop_
_entity.id
_entity.type
_entity.pdbx_description
1 polymer ?
#
loop_
_entity_poly.entity_id
_entity_poly.type
_entity_poly.pdbx_seq_one_letter_code
_entity_poly.pdbx_strand_id
1 'polypeptide(L)'
;MTVIHQKMRTKEVFMSKTLRFLGRWTSVFLVLPLLCFTGCGTNGPKYMLITNGVSPFWDAMVKGMQEEAKQLHVNADWRGPNPSENTVQIQMFNDALAAHVDGIGLSAIDPNGITPTINKAVDSGLPVICFDSDAPNSKRLAYLGTNNYEAGYIAGKAALKLFPHGGKLVAFVGTMSQDNARQRYNGFLDAIKGSNVQFIAPPYQDNQDKGMARSNVQDAITRYMSKGLNGLVGLYSYNGPAIIAALQAQNLRSKFKVICFDGDPATLKGLQQGMVDLTVVQKPFQFGRLSIELLNLLHQNHNNVDSALHQMMPELESLGMKVDMQKHTIDTGVTVVTPENAESFINDLHAHGLSST
;
A
#
# COMPACT_ATOMS: atom_id res chain seq x y z
N MET A 1 -49.16 -40.89 45.32
CA MET A 1 -48.66 -39.80 44.44
C MET A 1 -47.22 -40.15 44.05
N THR A 2 -47.03 -41.18 43.21
CA THR A 2 -46.80 -41.14 41.74
C THR A 2 -45.31 -40.88 41.43
N VAL A 3 -44.42 -41.72 40.84
CA VAL A 3 -44.38 -43.03 40.14
C VAL A 3 -42.89 -43.50 40.14
N ILE A 4 -42.50 -44.63 40.78
CA ILE A 4 -42.06 -45.96 40.24
C ILE A 4 -40.81 -45.92 39.30
N HIS A 5 -39.60 -46.38 39.68
CA HIS A 5 -39.05 -47.78 39.62
C HIS A 5 -38.90 -48.32 38.17
N GLN A 6 -37.89 -49.08 37.70
CA GLN A 6 -36.91 -49.97 38.32
C GLN A 6 -35.89 -50.43 37.24
N LYS A 7 -34.65 -50.73 37.68
CA LYS A 7 -33.66 -51.56 36.96
C LYS A 7 -34.20 -52.97 36.70
N MET A 8 -33.98 -53.53 35.52
CA MET A 8 -33.91 -54.99 35.31
C MET A 8 -32.82 -55.35 34.31
N ARG A 9 -32.11 -56.43 34.65
CA ARG A 9 -30.93 -56.99 33.98
C ARG A 9 -31.25 -58.48 33.78
N THR A 10 -31.23 -58.98 32.55
CA THR A 10 -31.17 -60.42 32.27
C THR A 10 -30.59 -60.67 30.88
N LYS A 11 -29.84 -61.75 30.78
CA LYS A 11 -28.97 -62.22 29.70
C LYS A 11 -29.74 -63.07 28.68
N GLU A 12 -29.28 -63.14 27.43
CA GLU A 12 -29.05 -64.38 26.64
C GLU A 12 -28.36 -64.07 25.29
N VAL A 13 -27.08 -64.43 25.08
CA VAL A 13 -26.48 -65.61 24.38
C VAL A 13 -26.72 -65.69 22.84
N PHE A 14 -25.67 -65.49 22.01
CA PHE A 14 -24.99 -66.51 21.14
C PHE A 14 -24.01 -65.90 20.10
N MET A 15 -22.72 -66.21 20.27
CA MET A 15 -21.69 -66.62 19.28
C MET A 15 -21.74 -66.15 17.80
N SER A 16 -20.69 -65.44 17.32
CA SER A 16 -19.76 -65.95 16.29
C SER A 16 -18.62 -64.98 15.90
N LYS A 17 -17.39 -65.51 15.96
CA LYS A 17 -16.27 -65.40 14.98
C LYS A 17 -15.72 -64.02 14.55
N THR A 18 -14.63 -63.64 15.21
CA THR A 18 -13.29 -63.29 14.67
C THR A 18 -13.11 -62.77 13.23
N LEU A 19 -12.37 -61.64 13.18
CA LEU A 19 -11.33 -61.23 12.23
C LEU A 19 -11.71 -60.95 10.76
N ARG A 20 -11.76 -59.65 10.42
CA ARG A 20 -10.86 -58.95 9.47
C ARG A 20 -11.54 -57.66 9.02
N PHE A 21 -11.06 -56.51 9.49
CA PHE A 21 -11.26 -55.26 8.74
C PHE A 21 -9.95 -54.49 8.73
N LEU A 22 -9.39 -54.40 7.51
CA LEU A 22 -8.22 -53.60 7.20
C LEU A 22 -8.46 -52.15 7.62
N GLY A 23 -7.43 -51.56 8.22
CA GLY A 23 -7.38 -50.12 8.48
C GLY A 23 -7.51 -49.33 7.19
N ARG A 24 -8.44 -48.36 7.19
CA ARG A 24 -8.50 -47.31 6.19
C ARG A 24 -8.06 -46.02 6.89
N TRP A 25 -6.78 -45.70 6.75
CA TRP A 25 -6.24 -44.38 7.06
C TRP A 25 -6.90 -43.38 6.11
N THR A 26 -7.89 -42.63 6.61
CA THR A 26 -8.38 -41.44 5.91
C THR A 26 -7.30 -40.38 6.00
N SER A 27 -6.49 -40.29 4.94
CA SER A 27 -5.57 -39.17 4.74
C SER A 27 -6.42 -37.92 4.51
N VAL A 28 -6.43 -37.03 5.51
CA VAL A 28 -6.91 -35.66 5.32
C VAL A 28 -5.86 -34.95 4.48
N PHE A 29 -6.11 -34.85 3.17
CA PHE A 29 -5.33 -33.98 2.30
C PHE A 29 -5.60 -32.54 2.72
N LEU A 30 -4.62 -31.93 3.38
CA LEU A 30 -4.54 -30.49 3.55
C LEU A 30 -4.36 -29.90 2.15
N VAL A 31 -5.41 -29.33 1.58
CA VAL A 31 -5.32 -28.57 0.33
C VAL A 31 -4.62 -27.25 0.69
N LEU A 32 -3.30 -27.20 0.49
CA LEU A 32 -2.61 -25.91 0.42
C LEU A 32 -3.21 -25.13 -0.76
N PRO A 33 -3.56 -23.85 -0.59
CA PRO A 33 -3.98 -23.04 -1.73
C PRO A 33 -2.79 -22.91 -2.68
N LEU A 34 -2.88 -23.59 -3.84
CA LEU A 34 -1.91 -23.45 -4.91
C LEU A 34 -1.85 -21.97 -5.32
N LEU A 35 -0.65 -21.41 -5.36
CA LEU A 35 -0.33 -20.18 -6.09
C LEU A 35 -0.62 -20.43 -7.58
N CYS A 36 -1.84 -20.14 -8.00
CA CYS A 36 -2.17 -20.05 -9.41
C CYS A 36 -1.62 -18.73 -9.94
N PHE A 37 -0.37 -18.74 -10.42
CA PHE A 37 0.13 -17.69 -11.30
C PHE A 37 -0.86 -17.58 -12.47
N THR A 38 -1.64 -16.49 -12.53
CA THR A 38 -2.66 -16.29 -13.56
C THR A 38 -2.08 -15.71 -14.87
N GLY A 39 -0.75 -15.69 -15.00
CA GLY A 39 -0.06 -15.34 -16.23
C GLY A 39 -0.09 -16.48 -17.25
N CYS A 40 -0.11 -16.13 -18.54
CA CYS A 40 0.11 -17.07 -19.63
C CYS A 40 1.45 -17.78 -19.38
N GLY A 41 1.41 -19.08 -19.02
CA GLY A 41 2.57 -19.81 -18.50
C GLY A 41 3.76 -19.80 -19.45
N THR A 42 4.72 -18.94 -19.16
CA THR A 42 6.04 -18.95 -19.79
C THR A 42 7.00 -19.75 -18.89
N ASN A 43 8.03 -20.37 -19.45
CA ASN A 43 9.11 -21.01 -18.66
C ASN A 43 10.07 -19.96 -18.04
N GLY A 44 9.69 -18.68 -17.98
CA GLY A 44 10.52 -17.59 -17.49
C GLY A 44 10.56 -17.49 -15.95
N PRO A 45 11.47 -16.66 -15.41
CA PRO A 45 11.55 -16.35 -13.99
C PRO A 45 10.20 -15.96 -13.36
N LYS A 46 10.04 -16.23 -12.06
CA LYS A 46 8.83 -15.97 -11.28
C LYS A 46 9.06 -14.86 -10.25
N TYR A 47 8.31 -13.78 -10.32
CA TYR A 47 8.38 -12.69 -9.37
C TYR A 47 7.07 -12.54 -8.59
N MET A 48 7.18 -12.21 -7.30
CA MET A 48 6.03 -11.96 -6.44
C MET A 48 6.09 -10.53 -5.88
N LEU A 49 5.05 -9.74 -6.11
CA LEU A 49 4.87 -8.45 -5.46
C LEU A 49 3.92 -8.59 -4.26
N ILE A 50 4.38 -8.23 -3.07
CA ILE A 50 3.61 -8.31 -1.83
C ILE A 50 3.31 -6.88 -1.37
N THR A 51 2.05 -6.48 -1.44
CA THR A 51 1.61 -5.15 -1.02
C THR A 51 1.39 -5.07 0.50
N ASN A 52 1.19 -3.85 1.01
CA ASN A 52 0.85 -3.63 2.42
C ASN A 52 -0.65 -3.85 2.72
N GLY A 53 -1.48 -4.20 1.72
CA GLY A 53 -2.90 -4.44 1.89
C GLY A 53 -3.63 -4.53 0.56
N VAL A 54 -4.96 -4.56 0.58
CA VAL A 54 -5.81 -4.53 -0.62
C VAL A 54 -6.52 -3.18 -0.71
N SER A 55 -6.37 -2.50 -1.84
CA SER A 55 -6.88 -1.14 -2.09
C SER A 55 -6.90 -0.88 -3.60
N PRO A 56 -7.85 -0.07 -4.13
CA PRO A 56 -7.84 0.37 -5.52
C PRO A 56 -6.51 1.00 -5.98
N PHE A 57 -5.74 1.60 -5.06
CA PHE A 57 -4.37 2.09 -5.31
C PHE A 57 -3.46 1.05 -5.98
N TRP A 58 -3.66 -0.24 -5.67
CA TRP A 58 -2.85 -1.32 -6.22
C TRP A 58 -3.28 -1.75 -7.63
N ASP A 59 -4.46 -1.33 -8.12
CA ASP A 59 -4.94 -1.72 -9.45
C ASP A 59 -3.99 -1.22 -10.56
N ALA A 60 -3.47 0.00 -10.40
CA ALA A 60 -2.47 0.57 -11.30
C ALA A 60 -1.15 -0.19 -11.23
N MET A 61 -0.70 -0.56 -10.03
CA MET A 61 0.49 -1.41 -9.84
C MET A 61 0.33 -2.76 -10.52
N VAL A 62 -0.80 -3.43 -10.35
CA VAL A 62 -1.07 -4.73 -10.99
C VAL A 62 -1.03 -4.60 -12.51
N LYS A 63 -1.59 -3.52 -13.06
CA LYS A 63 -1.53 -3.26 -14.49
C LYS A 63 -0.09 -3.08 -15.00
N GLY A 64 0.71 -2.24 -14.34
CA GLY A 64 2.10 -2.03 -14.70
C GLY A 64 2.95 -3.30 -14.59
N MET A 65 2.72 -4.09 -13.53
CA MET A 65 3.34 -5.40 -13.34
C MET A 65 3.01 -6.37 -14.48
N GLN A 66 1.74 -6.45 -14.88
CA GLN A 66 1.28 -7.34 -15.96
C GLN A 66 1.84 -6.95 -17.32
N GLU A 67 1.88 -5.65 -17.62
CA GLU A 67 2.44 -5.15 -18.87
C GLU A 67 3.93 -5.46 -18.97
N GLU A 68 4.70 -5.23 -17.90
CA GLU A 68 6.13 -5.53 -17.88
C GLU A 68 6.41 -7.02 -17.96
N ALA A 69 5.67 -7.83 -17.19
CA ALA A 69 5.84 -9.27 -17.19
C ALA A 69 5.64 -9.87 -18.59
N LYS A 70 4.67 -9.34 -19.34
CA LYS A 70 4.42 -9.72 -20.73
C LYS A 70 5.58 -9.30 -21.65
N GLN A 71 6.11 -8.08 -21.49
CA GLN A 71 7.21 -7.56 -22.30
C GLN A 71 8.51 -8.35 -22.08
N LEU A 72 8.83 -8.70 -20.83
CA LEU A 72 10.03 -9.43 -20.46
C LEU A 72 9.90 -10.96 -20.59
N HIS A 73 8.70 -11.47 -20.93
CA HIS A 73 8.38 -12.90 -20.97
C HIS A 73 8.67 -13.63 -19.64
N VAL A 74 8.29 -13.00 -18.52
CA VAL A 74 8.43 -13.54 -17.16
C VAL A 74 7.07 -13.81 -16.53
N ASN A 75 7.04 -14.54 -15.42
CA ASN A 75 5.85 -14.77 -14.63
C ASN A 75 5.83 -13.80 -13.45
N ALA A 76 4.78 -13.00 -13.32
CA ALA A 76 4.59 -12.11 -12.17
C ALA A 76 3.21 -12.33 -11.54
N ASP A 77 3.17 -12.32 -10.22
CA ASP A 77 1.93 -12.37 -9.44
C ASP A 77 2.02 -11.42 -8.25
N TRP A 78 0.88 -11.10 -7.64
CA TRP A 78 0.83 -10.21 -6.49
C TRP A 78 -0.09 -10.72 -5.38
N ARG A 79 0.20 -10.30 -4.14
CA ARG A 79 -0.64 -10.57 -2.97
C ARG A 79 -0.70 -9.35 -2.06
N GLY A 80 -1.85 -9.15 -1.43
CA GLY A 80 -2.04 -8.15 -0.38
C GLY A 80 -2.73 -8.74 0.83
N PRO A 81 -2.23 -8.52 2.06
CA PRO A 81 -2.84 -9.03 3.27
C PRO A 81 -4.22 -8.39 3.52
N ASN A 82 -5.18 -9.22 3.95
CA ASN A 82 -6.50 -8.78 4.40
C ASN A 82 -6.94 -9.66 5.58
N PRO A 83 -6.93 -9.17 6.83
CA PRO A 83 -6.61 -7.79 7.24
C PRO A 83 -5.13 -7.40 7.00
N SER A 84 -4.87 -6.10 6.95
CA SER A 84 -3.52 -5.51 6.77
C SER A 84 -2.66 -5.69 8.02
N GLU A 85 -2.19 -6.92 8.26
CA GLU A 85 -1.41 -7.29 9.43
C GLU A 85 -0.02 -7.81 9.03
N ASN A 86 1.01 -7.42 9.80
CA ASN A 86 2.39 -7.83 9.54
C ASN A 86 2.59 -9.35 9.60
N THR A 87 1.90 -10.05 10.51
CA THR A 87 1.94 -11.52 10.61
C THR A 87 1.44 -12.20 9.34
N VAL A 88 0.37 -11.67 8.74
CA VAL A 88 -0.18 -12.16 7.47
C VAL A 88 0.79 -11.86 6.32
N GLN A 89 1.40 -10.67 6.30
CA GLN A 89 2.40 -10.31 5.30
C GLN A 89 3.65 -11.21 5.36
N ILE A 90 4.14 -11.52 6.57
CA ILE A 90 5.23 -12.49 6.78
C ILE A 90 4.86 -13.87 6.23
N GLN A 91 3.63 -14.34 6.47
CA GLN A 91 3.17 -15.62 5.94
C GLN A 91 3.15 -15.60 4.41
N MET A 92 2.62 -14.55 3.78
CA MET A 92 2.62 -14.39 2.32
C MET A 92 4.04 -14.40 1.74
N PHE A 93 4.99 -13.76 2.43
CA PHE A 93 6.39 -13.79 2.04
C PHE A 93 6.94 -15.22 2.08
N ASN A 94 6.70 -15.96 3.17
CA ASN A 94 7.15 -17.34 3.30
C ASN A 94 6.49 -18.27 2.27
N ASP A 95 5.22 -18.05 1.92
CA ASP A 95 4.54 -18.79 0.86
C ASP A 95 5.21 -18.55 -0.50
N ALA A 96 5.64 -17.32 -0.80
CA ALA A 96 6.38 -17.00 -2.01
C ALA A 96 7.74 -17.72 -2.05
N LEU A 97 8.46 -17.76 -0.91
CA LEU A 97 9.69 -18.53 -0.78
C LEU A 97 9.45 -20.03 -1.03
N ALA A 98 8.40 -20.60 -0.43
CA ALA A 98 8.04 -22.01 -0.60
C ALA A 98 7.62 -22.34 -2.05
N ALA A 99 7.13 -21.35 -2.80
CA ALA A 99 6.81 -21.47 -4.21
C ALA A 99 8.03 -21.34 -5.14
N HIS A 100 9.23 -21.17 -4.59
CA HIS A 100 10.48 -21.02 -5.33
C HIS A 100 10.40 -19.90 -6.38
N VAL A 101 9.94 -18.72 -5.96
CA VAL A 101 10.04 -17.52 -6.78
C VAL A 101 11.51 -17.12 -6.96
N ASP A 102 11.79 -16.40 -8.03
CA ASP A 102 13.09 -15.89 -8.44
C ASP A 102 13.36 -14.47 -7.94
N GLY A 103 12.37 -13.82 -7.33
CA GLY A 103 12.50 -12.53 -6.66
C GLY A 103 11.22 -12.06 -6.00
N ILE A 104 11.35 -11.19 -4.98
CA ILE A 104 10.21 -10.63 -4.24
C ILE A 104 10.31 -9.10 -4.18
N GLY A 105 9.24 -8.42 -4.58
CA GLY A 105 9.03 -7.01 -4.24
C GLY A 105 8.08 -6.91 -3.05
N LEU A 106 8.35 -6.01 -2.10
CA LEU A 106 7.54 -5.87 -0.88
C LEU A 106 7.26 -4.40 -0.53
N SER A 107 5.99 -4.05 -0.30
CA SER A 107 5.62 -2.83 0.44
C SER A 107 5.40 -3.16 1.91
N ALA A 108 6.31 -2.74 2.80
CA ALA A 108 6.33 -3.18 4.19
C ALA A 108 5.22 -2.53 5.05
N ILE A 109 4.47 -3.35 5.81
CA ILE A 109 3.52 -2.86 6.83
C ILE A 109 4.26 -2.40 8.09
N ASP A 110 5.15 -3.26 8.58
CA ASP A 110 6.02 -3.04 9.74
C ASP A 110 7.47 -3.32 9.32
N PRO A 111 8.24 -2.27 9.00
CA PRO A 111 9.63 -2.38 8.55
C PRO A 111 10.52 -3.20 9.49
N ASN A 112 10.34 -3.05 10.80
CA ASN A 112 11.17 -3.74 11.79
C ASN A 112 10.75 -5.20 11.92
N GLY A 113 9.44 -5.47 11.95
CA GLY A 113 8.90 -6.82 12.08
C GLY A 113 9.21 -7.72 10.89
N ILE A 114 9.27 -7.18 9.66
CA ILE A 114 9.54 -7.96 8.45
C ILE A 114 11.05 -8.13 8.15
N THR A 115 11.91 -7.30 8.74
CA THR A 115 13.36 -7.27 8.49
C THR A 115 14.05 -8.64 8.59
N PRO A 116 13.81 -9.47 9.64
CA PRO A 116 14.45 -10.78 9.73
C PRO A 116 14.12 -11.71 8.55
N THR A 117 12.89 -11.64 8.04
CA THR A 117 12.42 -12.43 6.89
C THR A 117 13.10 -11.98 5.60
N ILE A 118 13.19 -10.67 5.36
CA ILE A 118 13.92 -10.11 4.21
C ILE A 118 15.38 -10.54 4.25
N ASN A 119 16.04 -10.38 5.40
CA ASN A 119 17.47 -10.69 5.55
C ASN A 119 17.75 -12.15 5.22
N LYS A 120 16.93 -13.08 5.74
CA LYS A 120 17.07 -14.51 5.47
C LYS A 120 16.94 -14.85 3.98
N ALA A 121 16.00 -14.21 3.28
CA ALA A 121 15.79 -14.43 1.86
C ALA A 121 16.96 -13.91 1.02
N VAL A 122 17.44 -12.70 1.29
CA VAL A 122 18.60 -12.12 0.60
C VAL A 122 19.86 -12.94 0.87
N ASP A 123 20.08 -13.39 2.11
CA ASP A 123 21.20 -14.26 2.47
C ASP A 123 21.16 -15.63 1.78
N SER A 124 19.99 -16.07 1.31
CA SER A 124 19.84 -17.28 0.48
C SER A 124 20.04 -17.03 -1.03
N GLY A 125 20.35 -15.79 -1.42
CA GLY A 125 20.59 -15.40 -2.81
C GLY A 125 19.33 -14.95 -3.57
N LEU A 126 18.17 -14.86 -2.92
CA LEU A 126 16.96 -14.36 -3.57
C LEU A 126 16.99 -12.81 -3.63
N PRO A 127 16.80 -12.18 -4.80
CA PRO A 127 16.63 -10.74 -4.85
C PRO A 127 15.34 -10.32 -4.16
N VAL A 128 15.48 -9.42 -3.19
CA VAL A 128 14.35 -8.80 -2.49
C VAL A 128 14.50 -7.29 -2.59
N ILE A 129 13.48 -6.61 -3.12
CA ILE A 129 13.40 -5.15 -3.15
C ILE A 129 12.20 -4.69 -2.31
N CYS A 130 12.24 -3.44 -1.84
CA CYS A 130 11.05 -2.80 -1.31
C CYS A 130 10.46 -1.83 -2.34
N PHE A 131 9.14 -1.66 -2.32
CA PHE A 131 8.47 -0.63 -3.11
C PHE A 131 7.36 0.05 -2.31
N ASP A 132 6.99 1.29 -2.64
CA ASP A 132 5.99 2.11 -1.93
C ASP A 132 6.35 2.40 -0.45
N SER A 133 6.34 1.38 0.42
CA SER A 133 6.72 1.43 1.83
C SER A 133 7.99 0.61 2.08
N ASP A 134 8.99 1.24 2.70
CA ASP A 134 10.35 0.70 2.78
C ASP A 134 10.65 -0.10 4.05
N ALA A 135 11.69 -0.94 4.02
CA ALA A 135 12.32 -1.58 5.17
C ALA A 135 13.84 -1.29 5.19
N PRO A 136 14.26 -0.03 5.45
CA PRO A 136 15.63 0.44 5.19
C PRO A 136 16.71 -0.23 6.06
N ASN A 137 16.33 -0.80 7.21
CA ASN A 137 17.25 -1.50 8.10
C ASN A 137 17.40 -3.00 7.75
N SER A 138 16.72 -3.46 6.71
CA SER A 138 16.89 -4.82 6.17
C SER A 138 17.97 -4.87 5.09
N LYS A 139 18.31 -6.08 4.65
CA LYS A 139 19.24 -6.35 3.55
C LYS A 139 18.58 -6.23 2.17
N ARG A 140 17.38 -5.63 2.07
CA ARG A 140 16.73 -5.40 0.76
C ARG A 140 17.71 -4.75 -0.22
N LEU A 141 17.73 -5.23 -1.45
CA LEU A 141 18.71 -4.84 -2.46
C LEU A 141 18.48 -3.42 -2.98
N ALA A 142 17.21 -3.01 -3.10
CA ALA A 142 16.85 -1.68 -3.57
C ALA A 142 15.49 -1.25 -3.03
N TYR A 143 15.22 0.05 -3.05
CA TYR A 143 13.90 0.62 -2.80
C TYR A 143 13.42 1.41 -4.02
N LEU A 144 12.18 1.15 -4.46
CA LEU A 144 11.50 1.88 -5.52
C LEU A 144 10.24 2.52 -4.98
N GLY A 145 10.20 3.85 -4.86
CA GLY A 145 8.99 4.48 -4.36
C GLY A 145 9.06 5.98 -4.35
N THR A 146 8.05 6.57 -3.73
CA THR A 146 7.99 8.02 -3.57
C THR A 146 8.97 8.47 -2.50
N ASN A 147 9.78 9.49 -2.77
CA ASN A 147 10.40 10.26 -1.69
C ASN A 147 9.30 10.99 -0.90
N ASN A 148 8.83 10.37 0.18
CA ASN A 148 7.67 10.84 0.93
C ASN A 148 7.91 12.18 1.63
N TYR A 149 9.16 12.49 1.99
CA TYR A 149 9.50 13.80 2.55
C TYR A 149 9.38 14.88 1.48
N GLU A 150 9.95 14.65 0.31
CA GLU A 150 9.84 15.59 -0.82
C GLU A 150 8.38 15.74 -1.27
N ALA A 151 7.60 14.65 -1.30
CA ALA A 151 6.17 14.70 -1.60
C ALA A 151 5.40 15.57 -0.58
N GLY A 152 5.72 15.42 0.72
CA GLY A 152 5.24 16.29 1.78
C GLY A 152 5.61 17.76 1.57
N TYR A 153 6.87 18.01 1.23
CA TYR A 153 7.39 19.34 0.98
C TYR A 153 6.69 20.00 -0.21
N ILE A 154 6.54 19.28 -1.33
CA ILE A 154 5.79 19.72 -2.51
C ILE A 154 4.33 20.01 -2.16
N ALA A 155 3.67 19.15 -1.38
CA ALA A 155 2.30 19.37 -0.92
C ALA A 155 2.18 20.66 -0.09
N GLY A 156 3.10 20.87 0.86
CA GLY A 156 3.12 22.10 1.67
C GLY A 156 3.37 23.34 0.84
N LYS A 157 4.31 23.31 -0.11
CA LYS A 157 4.58 24.42 -1.04
C LYS A 157 3.38 24.76 -1.91
N ALA A 158 2.68 23.74 -2.41
CA ALA A 158 1.45 23.93 -3.17
C ALA A 158 0.32 24.47 -2.28
N ALA A 159 0.20 23.98 -1.04
CA ALA A 159 -0.79 24.43 -0.08
C ALA A 159 -0.64 25.90 0.30
N LEU A 160 0.59 26.46 0.36
CA LEU A 160 0.80 27.88 0.62
C LEU A 160 0.03 28.80 -0.36
N LYS A 161 -0.13 28.37 -1.62
CA LYS A 161 -0.91 29.11 -2.62
C LYS A 161 -2.40 29.20 -2.27
N LEU A 162 -2.92 28.24 -1.50
CA LEU A 162 -4.31 28.20 -1.04
C LEU A 162 -4.54 29.11 0.19
N PHE A 163 -3.48 29.55 0.86
CA PHE A 163 -3.52 30.32 2.10
C PHE A 163 -2.68 31.62 2.02
N PRO A 164 -3.00 32.56 1.11
CA PRO A 164 -2.22 33.79 0.94
C PRO A 164 -2.19 34.70 2.17
N HIS A 165 -3.14 34.52 3.10
CA HIS A 165 -3.24 35.27 4.35
C HIS A 165 -2.96 34.41 5.60
N GLY A 166 -2.36 33.24 5.43
CA GLY A 166 -2.15 32.26 6.49
C GLY A 166 -3.31 31.27 6.65
N GLY A 167 -3.06 30.22 7.42
CA GLY A 167 -3.97 29.09 7.54
C GLY A 167 -3.73 28.29 8.82
N LYS A 168 -4.80 27.73 9.37
CA LYS A 168 -4.75 26.80 10.50
C LYS A 168 -5.26 25.46 10.01
N LEU A 169 -4.40 24.45 10.08
CA LEU A 169 -4.59 23.15 9.45
C LEU A 169 -4.70 22.04 10.51
N VAL A 170 -5.38 20.95 10.16
CA VAL A 170 -5.32 19.66 10.87
C VAL A 170 -5.03 18.57 9.84
N ALA A 171 -4.15 17.63 10.20
CA ALA A 171 -3.82 16.46 9.39
C ALA A 171 -4.53 15.20 9.89
N PHE A 172 -4.87 14.31 8.96
CA PHE A 172 -5.48 13.00 9.17
C PHE A 172 -4.63 11.92 8.51
N VAL A 173 -4.44 10.80 9.19
CA VAL A 173 -3.56 9.72 8.76
C VAL A 173 -3.97 8.40 9.42
N GLY A 174 -3.58 7.27 8.82
CA GLY A 174 -3.77 5.97 9.46
C GLY A 174 -2.95 5.82 10.74
N THR A 175 -1.63 5.95 10.63
CA THR A 175 -0.72 5.82 11.74
C THR A 175 0.55 6.63 11.48
N MET A 176 1.13 7.20 12.53
CA MET A 176 2.44 7.85 12.50
C MET A 176 3.59 6.85 12.77
N SER A 177 3.29 5.56 12.93
CA SER A 177 4.32 4.51 13.06
C SER A 177 5.01 4.15 11.74
N GLN A 178 4.40 4.47 10.59
CA GLN A 178 4.97 4.23 9.26
C GLN A 178 5.81 5.43 8.77
N ASP A 179 6.91 5.13 8.07
CA ASP A 179 7.88 6.14 7.62
C ASP A 179 7.29 7.11 6.60
N ASN A 180 6.52 6.61 5.64
CA ASN A 180 5.86 7.42 4.62
C ASN A 180 4.98 8.52 5.23
N ALA A 181 4.14 8.20 6.23
CA ALA A 181 3.30 9.15 6.95
C ALA A 181 4.13 10.23 7.66
N ARG A 182 5.14 9.81 8.43
CA ARG A 182 6.04 10.75 9.13
C ARG A 182 6.75 11.67 8.17
N GLN A 183 7.30 11.13 7.09
CA GLN A 183 8.05 11.88 6.10
C GLN A 183 7.15 12.88 5.37
N ARG A 184 5.94 12.48 4.92
CA ARG A 184 4.96 13.40 4.31
C ARG A 184 4.62 14.56 5.24
N TYR A 185 4.32 14.25 6.51
CA TYR A 185 3.96 15.28 7.49
C TYR A 185 5.13 16.23 7.78
N ASN A 186 6.33 15.70 7.99
CA ASN A 186 7.53 16.50 8.28
C ASN A 186 7.95 17.35 7.08
N GLY A 187 7.90 16.82 5.86
CA GLY A 187 8.15 17.58 4.64
C GLY A 187 7.16 18.73 4.50
N PHE A 188 5.88 18.50 4.78
CA PHE A 188 4.86 19.55 4.77
C PHE A 188 5.17 20.63 5.81
N LEU A 189 5.46 20.23 7.06
CA LEU A 189 5.85 21.16 8.12
C LEU A 189 7.03 22.04 7.69
N ASP A 190 8.04 21.44 7.08
CA ASP A 190 9.23 22.15 6.62
C ASP A 190 8.94 23.11 5.46
N ALA A 191 8.05 22.74 4.55
CA ALA A 191 7.62 23.60 3.46
C ALA A 191 6.87 24.86 3.91
N ILE A 192 6.15 24.79 5.04
CA ILE A 192 5.39 25.92 5.59
C ILE A 192 6.17 26.72 6.62
N LYS A 193 7.38 26.30 7.02
CA LYS A 193 8.24 27.06 7.93
C LYS A 193 8.45 28.49 7.41
N GLY A 194 8.33 29.47 8.31
CA GLY A 194 8.46 30.90 7.98
C GLY A 194 7.23 31.53 7.31
N SER A 195 6.14 30.78 7.11
CA SER A 195 4.85 31.29 6.65
C SER A 195 3.86 31.50 7.80
N ASN A 196 2.69 32.07 7.49
CA ASN A 196 1.56 32.20 8.44
C ASN A 196 0.65 30.95 8.44
N VAL A 197 1.11 29.83 7.87
CA VAL A 197 0.39 28.55 7.84
C VAL A 197 0.94 27.64 8.94
N GLN A 198 0.07 27.03 9.74
CA GLN A 198 0.45 26.14 10.83
C GLN A 198 -0.55 25.00 11.06
N PHE A 199 -0.08 23.87 11.58
CA PHE A 199 -0.95 22.85 12.15
C PHE A 199 -1.31 23.23 13.60
N ILE A 200 -2.60 23.20 13.94
CA ILE A 200 -3.10 23.61 15.26
C ILE A 200 -3.38 22.45 16.21
N ALA A 201 -3.12 21.22 15.76
CA ALA A 201 -3.19 19.99 16.52
C ALA A 201 -2.21 18.96 15.93
N PRO A 202 -1.77 17.97 16.73
CA PRO A 202 -1.12 16.78 16.19
C PRO A 202 -2.00 16.05 15.16
N PRO A 203 -1.41 15.26 14.24
CA PRO A 203 -2.19 14.46 13.30
C PRO A 203 -3.17 13.50 14.01
N TYR A 204 -4.39 13.45 13.50
CA TYR A 204 -5.38 12.47 13.93
C TYR A 204 -5.08 11.11 13.30
N GLN A 205 -4.86 10.10 14.14
CA GLN A 205 -4.60 8.72 13.73
C GLN A 205 -5.89 7.92 13.77
N ASP A 206 -6.21 7.25 12.67
CA ASP A 206 -7.44 6.45 12.52
C ASP A 206 -7.21 4.92 12.52
N ASN A 207 -5.96 4.48 12.64
CA ASN A 207 -5.56 3.07 12.60
C ASN A 207 -6.09 2.32 11.36
N GLN A 208 -6.22 3.01 10.23
CA GLN A 208 -6.78 2.49 8.97
C GLN A 208 -8.27 2.16 9.03
N ASP A 209 -8.99 2.58 10.08
CA ASP A 209 -10.43 2.47 10.16
C ASP A 209 -11.10 3.65 9.44
N LYS A 210 -11.80 3.35 8.33
CA LYS A 210 -12.47 4.38 7.51
C LYS A 210 -13.59 5.12 8.25
N GLY A 211 -14.25 4.46 9.20
CA GLY A 211 -15.27 5.08 10.05
C GLY A 211 -14.65 6.09 11.01
N MET A 212 -13.56 5.68 11.68
CA MET A 212 -12.76 6.54 12.55
C MET A 212 -12.16 7.71 11.78
N ALA A 213 -11.68 7.48 10.55
CA ALA A 213 -11.15 8.55 9.69
C ALA A 213 -12.19 9.66 9.47
N ARG A 214 -13.45 9.30 9.20
CA ARG A 214 -14.54 10.28 9.04
C ARG A 214 -14.88 10.98 10.36
N SER A 215 -15.00 10.22 11.45
CA SER A 215 -15.29 10.80 12.78
C SER A 215 -14.19 11.76 13.24
N ASN A 216 -12.93 11.44 12.98
CA ASN A 216 -11.78 12.31 13.28
C ASN A 216 -11.89 13.68 12.59
N VAL A 217 -12.33 13.71 11.32
CA VAL A 217 -12.56 14.99 10.61
C VAL A 217 -13.67 15.80 11.27
N GLN A 218 -14.78 15.16 11.64
CA GLN A 218 -15.90 15.82 12.30
C GLN A 218 -15.50 16.38 13.68
N ASP A 219 -14.71 15.62 14.43
CA ASP A 219 -14.15 16.03 15.73
C ASP A 219 -13.22 17.24 15.59
N ALA A 220 -12.32 17.21 14.60
CA ALA A 220 -11.41 18.33 14.35
C ALA A 220 -12.18 19.61 13.99
N ILE A 221 -13.19 19.52 13.12
CA ILE A 221 -14.06 20.65 12.77
C ILE A 221 -14.73 21.20 14.03
N THR A 222 -15.37 20.33 14.83
CA THR A 222 -16.09 20.73 16.05
C THR A 222 -15.18 21.43 17.06
N ARG A 223 -13.95 20.92 17.25
CA ARG A 223 -13.01 21.44 18.27
C ARG A 223 -12.29 22.71 17.85
N TYR A 224 -12.05 22.90 16.56
CA TYR A 224 -11.08 23.89 16.08
C TYR A 224 -11.61 24.87 15.05
N MET A 225 -12.80 24.68 14.46
CA MET A 225 -13.37 25.64 13.52
C MET A 225 -13.56 27.04 14.14
N SER A 226 -14.07 27.11 15.38
CA SER A 226 -14.18 28.38 16.13
C SER A 226 -12.83 29.02 16.48
N LYS A 227 -11.74 28.25 16.39
CA LYS A 227 -10.36 28.70 16.58
C LYS A 227 -9.68 29.09 15.26
N GLY A 228 -10.42 29.08 14.16
CA GLY A 228 -9.97 29.49 12.83
C GLY A 228 -9.40 28.37 11.96
N LEU A 229 -9.64 27.09 12.29
CA LEU A 229 -9.33 25.97 11.38
C LEU A 229 -9.98 26.21 10.02
N ASN A 230 -9.17 26.21 8.97
CA ASN A 230 -9.61 26.44 7.59
C ASN A 230 -8.88 25.54 6.58
N GLY A 231 -8.08 24.58 7.04
CA GLY A 231 -7.42 23.59 6.19
C GLY A 231 -7.51 22.17 6.74
N LEU A 232 -7.82 21.22 5.88
CA LEU A 232 -7.88 19.79 6.19
C LEU A 232 -6.89 19.05 5.29
N VAL A 233 -5.99 18.28 5.88
CA VAL A 233 -4.92 17.58 5.16
C VAL A 233 -5.06 16.06 5.35
N GLY A 234 -5.38 15.33 4.29
CA GLY A 234 -5.37 13.87 4.30
C GLY A 234 -4.02 13.33 3.82
N LEU A 235 -3.33 12.53 4.64
CA LEU A 235 -1.99 12.03 4.32
C LEU A 235 -2.00 10.67 3.61
N TYR A 236 -3.08 9.89 3.74
CA TYR A 236 -3.31 8.63 3.02
C TYR A 236 -4.51 8.73 2.07
N SER A 237 -4.50 7.88 1.04
CA SER A 237 -5.54 7.77 0.00
C SER A 237 -6.98 7.85 0.50
N TYR A 238 -7.33 7.09 1.55
CA TYR A 238 -8.71 7.06 2.07
C TYR A 238 -9.08 8.25 2.98
N ASN A 239 -8.13 9.10 3.36
CA ASN A 239 -8.43 10.30 4.15
C ASN A 239 -9.14 11.37 3.29
N GLY A 240 -8.83 11.47 1.99
CA GLY A 240 -9.52 12.37 1.07
C GLY A 240 -11.04 12.12 1.01
N PRO A 241 -11.50 10.88 0.73
CA PRO A 241 -12.91 10.51 0.77
C PRO A 241 -13.56 10.77 2.14
N ALA A 242 -12.84 10.52 3.25
CA ALA A 242 -13.34 10.79 4.59
C ALA A 242 -13.58 12.29 4.84
N ILE A 243 -12.67 13.16 4.39
CA ILE A 243 -12.79 14.62 4.45
C ILE A 243 -14.00 15.09 3.62
N ILE A 244 -14.12 14.61 2.38
CA ILE A 244 -15.24 14.95 1.48
C ILE A 244 -16.57 14.60 2.14
N ALA A 245 -16.70 13.37 2.66
CA ALA A 245 -17.93 12.90 3.30
C ALA A 245 -18.30 13.68 4.56
N ALA A 246 -17.31 14.12 5.35
CA ALA A 246 -17.54 14.95 6.53
C ALA A 246 -18.00 16.37 6.16
N LEU A 247 -17.37 17.00 5.16
CA LEU A 247 -17.74 18.34 4.69
C LEU A 247 -19.11 18.39 4.03
N GLN A 248 -19.46 17.37 3.24
CA GLN A 248 -20.79 17.27 2.61
C GLN A 248 -21.90 17.12 3.65
N ALA A 249 -21.69 16.25 4.65
CA ALA A 249 -22.68 16.00 5.69
C ALA A 249 -23.04 17.25 6.52
N GLN A 250 -22.12 18.21 6.63
CA GLN A 250 -22.31 19.45 7.39
C GLN A 250 -22.49 20.70 6.50
N ASN A 251 -22.48 20.53 5.17
CA ASN A 251 -22.49 21.64 4.20
C ASN A 251 -21.39 22.69 4.46
N LEU A 252 -20.18 22.22 4.78
CA LEU A 252 -19.06 23.08 5.19
C LEU A 252 -17.96 23.26 4.15
N ARG A 253 -18.12 22.75 2.92
CA ARG A 253 -17.07 22.82 1.89
C ARG A 253 -16.52 24.23 1.69
N SER A 254 -17.36 25.25 1.67
CA SER A 254 -16.95 26.66 1.46
C SER A 254 -16.08 27.23 2.58
N LYS A 255 -15.95 26.54 3.72
CA LYS A 255 -15.18 26.98 4.89
C LYS A 255 -13.76 26.42 4.97
N PHE A 256 -13.44 25.39 4.18
CA PHE A 256 -12.16 24.67 4.30
C PHE A 256 -11.47 24.54 2.96
N LYS A 257 -10.14 24.65 2.96
CA LYS A 257 -9.28 24.14 1.91
C LYS A 257 -8.94 22.68 2.19
N VAL A 258 -8.95 21.85 1.15
CA VAL A 258 -8.75 20.40 1.27
C VAL A 258 -7.53 20.00 0.46
N ILE A 259 -6.52 19.49 1.16
CA ILE A 259 -5.28 18.95 0.59
C ILE A 259 -5.25 17.44 0.86
N CYS A 260 -5.02 16.65 -0.17
CA CYS A 260 -4.99 15.20 -0.09
C CYS A 260 -3.66 14.64 -0.59
N PHE A 261 -3.49 13.34 -0.37
CA PHE A 261 -2.52 12.50 -1.06
C PHE A 261 -3.26 11.38 -1.79
N ASP A 262 -2.62 10.88 -2.83
CA ASP A 262 -3.07 9.82 -3.72
C ASP A 262 -4.31 10.20 -4.55
N GLY A 263 -4.56 9.40 -5.60
CA GLY A 263 -5.66 9.57 -6.54
C GLY A 263 -6.78 8.57 -6.31
N ASP A 264 -7.30 8.48 -5.08
CA ASP A 264 -8.54 7.72 -4.83
C ASP A 264 -9.65 8.23 -5.77
N PRO A 265 -10.48 7.35 -6.36
CA PRO A 265 -11.52 7.77 -7.31
C PRO A 265 -12.46 8.85 -6.76
N ALA A 266 -12.80 8.80 -5.47
CA ALA A 266 -13.64 9.83 -4.84
C ALA A 266 -12.86 11.14 -4.62
N THR A 267 -11.55 11.09 -4.38
CA THR A 267 -10.68 12.28 -4.34
C THR A 267 -10.55 12.93 -5.70
N LEU A 268 -10.31 12.16 -6.76
CA LEU A 268 -10.19 12.66 -8.14
C LEU A 268 -11.52 13.26 -8.63
N LYS A 269 -12.64 12.59 -8.38
CA LYS A 269 -13.97 13.16 -8.60
C LYS A 269 -14.19 14.42 -7.76
N GLY A 270 -13.71 14.41 -6.52
CA GLY A 270 -13.71 15.56 -5.63
C GLY A 270 -12.98 16.78 -6.19
N LEU A 271 -11.86 16.61 -6.91
CA LEU A 271 -11.18 17.70 -7.62
C LEU A 271 -12.08 18.30 -8.70
N GLN A 272 -12.66 17.46 -9.57
CA GLN A 272 -13.55 17.90 -10.66
C GLN A 272 -14.79 18.63 -10.13
N GLN A 273 -15.32 18.18 -8.99
CA GLN A 273 -16.49 18.77 -8.34
C GLN A 273 -16.14 19.95 -7.42
N GLY A 274 -14.87 20.34 -7.35
CA GLY A 274 -14.41 21.42 -6.49
C GLY A 274 -14.56 21.13 -5.00
N MET A 275 -14.60 19.87 -4.57
CA MET A 275 -14.58 19.41 -3.18
C MET A 275 -13.16 19.25 -2.61
N VAL A 276 -12.16 19.09 -3.48
CA VAL A 276 -10.74 18.99 -3.16
C VAL A 276 -10.00 20.11 -3.88
N ASP A 277 -9.06 20.78 -3.21
CA ASP A 277 -8.29 21.89 -3.81
C ASP A 277 -6.94 21.43 -4.37
N LEU A 278 -6.41 20.33 -3.83
CA LEU A 278 -5.09 19.80 -4.15
C LEU A 278 -5.00 18.33 -3.77
N THR A 279 -4.42 17.47 -4.61
CA THR A 279 -3.90 16.17 -4.17
C THR A 279 -2.51 15.94 -4.76
N VAL A 280 -1.63 15.28 -3.99
CA VAL A 280 -0.32 14.84 -4.46
C VAL A 280 -0.37 13.35 -4.73
N VAL A 281 -0.21 12.96 -5.98
CA VAL A 281 -0.35 11.57 -6.42
C VAL A 281 1.00 10.92 -6.68
N GLN A 282 1.05 9.63 -6.36
CA GLN A 282 2.21 8.78 -6.60
C GLN A 282 2.12 8.14 -7.99
N LYS A 283 3.06 7.24 -8.32
CA LYS A 283 3.09 6.52 -9.60
C LYS A 283 3.05 4.99 -9.41
N PRO A 284 2.01 4.39 -8.82
CA PRO A 284 2.03 2.96 -8.53
C PRO A 284 1.98 2.07 -9.78
N PHE A 285 1.50 2.55 -10.94
CA PHE A 285 1.79 1.88 -12.21
C PHE A 285 3.29 1.63 -12.41
N GLN A 286 4.12 2.63 -12.11
CA GLN A 286 5.57 2.51 -12.17
C GLN A 286 6.12 1.62 -11.05
N PHE A 287 5.48 1.57 -9.88
CA PHE A 287 5.88 0.62 -8.83
C PHE A 287 5.77 -0.82 -9.35
N GLY A 288 4.69 -1.16 -10.04
CA GLY A 288 4.51 -2.48 -10.63
C GLY A 288 5.52 -2.76 -11.74
N ARG A 289 5.57 -1.86 -12.73
CA ARG A 289 6.42 -2.02 -13.91
C ARG A 289 7.90 -2.15 -13.54
N LEU A 290 8.44 -1.11 -12.90
CA LEU A 290 9.87 -1.04 -12.59
C LEU A 290 10.30 -2.04 -11.52
N SER A 291 9.39 -2.51 -10.65
CA SER A 291 9.73 -3.60 -9.72
C SER A 291 10.00 -4.91 -10.47
N ILE A 292 9.19 -5.24 -11.48
CA ILE A 292 9.40 -6.45 -12.28
C ILE A 292 10.67 -6.36 -13.10
N GLU A 293 10.90 -5.21 -13.75
CA GLU A 293 12.14 -4.96 -14.48
C GLU A 293 13.37 -5.06 -13.57
N LEU A 294 13.36 -4.38 -12.42
CA LEU A 294 14.47 -4.38 -11.48
C LEU A 294 14.73 -5.79 -10.91
N LEU A 295 13.70 -6.52 -10.51
CA LEU A 295 13.86 -7.91 -10.05
C LEU A 295 14.45 -8.80 -11.15
N ASN A 296 14.03 -8.60 -12.39
CA ASN A 296 14.56 -9.35 -13.52
C ASN A 296 16.03 -9.05 -13.80
N LEU A 297 16.41 -7.78 -13.78
CA LEU A 297 17.80 -7.38 -13.92
C LEU A 297 18.64 -7.86 -12.74
N LEU A 298 18.14 -7.79 -11.50
CA LEU A 298 18.84 -8.34 -10.34
C LEU A 298 19.07 -9.85 -10.48
N HIS A 299 18.07 -10.60 -10.92
CA HIS A 299 18.19 -12.03 -11.17
C HIS A 299 19.27 -12.33 -12.24
N GLN A 300 19.23 -11.63 -13.38
CA GLN A 300 20.20 -11.79 -14.47
C GLN A 300 21.62 -11.38 -14.08
N ASN A 301 21.75 -10.36 -13.24
CA ASN A 301 23.03 -9.82 -12.78
C ASN A 301 23.52 -10.47 -11.48
N HIS A 302 22.96 -11.60 -11.06
CA HIS A 302 23.34 -12.32 -9.83
C HIS A 302 23.35 -11.40 -8.59
N ASN A 303 22.28 -10.62 -8.42
CA ASN A 303 22.06 -9.63 -7.36
C ASN A 303 23.05 -8.45 -7.34
N ASN A 304 23.78 -8.19 -8.43
CA ASN A 304 24.57 -6.97 -8.56
C ASN A 304 23.65 -5.76 -8.81
N VAL A 305 23.33 -5.05 -7.72
CA VAL A 305 22.41 -3.90 -7.72
C VAL A 305 22.92 -2.75 -8.58
N ASP A 306 24.22 -2.45 -8.51
CA ASP A 306 24.80 -1.36 -9.29
C ASP A 306 24.66 -1.66 -10.79
N SER A 307 24.95 -2.88 -11.24
CA SER A 307 24.77 -3.28 -12.64
C SER A 307 23.31 -3.15 -13.09
N ALA A 308 22.36 -3.61 -12.27
CA ALA A 308 20.94 -3.52 -12.59
C ALA A 308 20.48 -2.05 -12.70
N LEU A 309 20.84 -1.20 -11.74
CA LEU A 309 20.48 0.22 -11.76
C LEU A 309 21.15 0.99 -12.90
N HIS A 310 22.39 0.67 -13.27
CA HIS A 310 23.03 1.27 -14.44
C HIS A 310 22.30 0.90 -15.74
N GLN A 311 21.78 -0.32 -15.86
CA GLN A 311 21.01 -0.75 -17.04
C GLN A 311 19.65 -0.04 -17.13
N MET A 312 19.00 0.22 -16.00
CA MET A 312 17.73 0.98 -15.95
C MET A 312 17.92 2.50 -16.10
N MET A 313 19.12 3.02 -15.83
CA MET A 313 19.37 4.47 -15.72
C MET A 313 18.83 5.30 -16.90
N PRO A 314 19.03 4.92 -18.19
CA PRO A 314 18.53 5.70 -19.31
C PRO A 314 17.00 5.86 -19.29
N GLU A 315 16.27 4.82 -18.92
CA GLU A 315 14.83 4.86 -18.81
C GLU A 315 14.39 5.69 -17.59
N LEU A 316 15.02 5.47 -16.42
CA LEU A 316 14.71 6.20 -15.20
C LEU A 316 14.89 7.72 -15.38
N GLU A 317 15.97 8.14 -16.05
CA GLU A 317 16.20 9.55 -16.40
C GLU A 317 15.13 10.09 -17.35
N SER A 318 14.73 9.32 -18.37
CA SER A 318 13.68 9.72 -19.32
C SER A 318 12.31 9.92 -18.65
N LEU A 319 12.06 9.20 -17.55
CA LEU A 319 10.83 9.30 -16.74
C LEU A 319 10.92 10.37 -15.65
N GLY A 320 12.04 11.09 -15.57
CA GLY A 320 12.32 12.12 -14.56
C GLY A 320 12.48 11.56 -13.15
N MET A 321 12.85 10.29 -13.01
CA MET A 321 13.09 9.66 -11.71
C MET A 321 14.49 9.98 -11.22
N LYS A 322 14.68 10.01 -9.90
CA LYS A 322 15.98 10.28 -9.29
C LYS A 322 16.51 9.00 -8.66
N VAL A 323 17.78 8.68 -8.93
CA VAL A 323 18.43 7.49 -8.38
C VAL A 323 19.50 7.90 -7.38
N ASP A 324 19.45 7.35 -6.17
CA ASP A 324 20.54 7.40 -5.19
C ASP A 324 21.28 6.06 -5.26
N MET A 325 22.42 6.06 -5.97
CA MET A 325 23.25 4.86 -6.14
C MET A 325 23.90 4.40 -4.83
N GLN A 326 24.02 5.25 -3.81
CA GLN A 326 24.62 4.86 -2.53
C GLN A 326 23.61 4.13 -1.64
N LYS A 327 22.34 4.52 -1.72
CA LYS A 327 21.25 3.90 -0.95
C LYS A 327 20.43 2.89 -1.75
N HIS A 328 20.76 2.73 -3.03
CA HIS A 328 20.03 1.94 -4.01
C HIS A 328 18.54 2.28 -4.02
N THR A 329 18.22 3.58 -4.08
CA THR A 329 16.83 4.04 -4.10
C THR A 329 16.46 4.74 -5.39
N ILE A 330 15.29 4.42 -5.93
CA ILE A 330 14.68 5.07 -7.07
C ILE A 330 13.48 5.88 -6.57
N ASP A 331 13.58 7.20 -6.65
CA ASP A 331 12.47 8.14 -6.39
C ASP A 331 11.64 8.28 -7.67
N THR A 332 10.43 7.73 -7.65
CA THR A 332 9.51 7.83 -8.78
C THR A 332 8.97 9.24 -9.00
N GLY A 333 9.15 10.12 -8.00
CA GLY A 333 8.56 11.45 -7.96
C GLY A 333 7.05 11.42 -7.72
N VAL A 334 6.46 12.60 -7.67
CA VAL A 334 5.02 12.82 -7.49
C VAL A 334 4.48 13.81 -8.50
N THR A 335 3.17 13.74 -8.73
CA THR A 335 2.45 14.74 -9.52
C THR A 335 1.51 15.52 -8.61
N VAL A 336 1.49 16.84 -8.78
CA VAL A 336 0.54 17.71 -8.10
C VAL A 336 -0.69 17.85 -8.98
N VAL A 337 -1.84 17.39 -8.49
CA VAL A 337 -3.12 17.49 -9.21
C VAL A 337 -4.00 18.53 -8.53
N THR A 338 -4.43 19.52 -9.29
CA THR A 338 -5.30 20.62 -8.90
C THR A 338 -6.54 20.63 -9.82
N PRO A 339 -7.59 21.40 -9.50
CA PRO A 339 -8.72 21.54 -10.42
C PRO A 339 -8.33 21.99 -11.84
N GLU A 340 -7.21 22.69 -12.01
CA GLU A 340 -6.73 23.19 -13.31
C GLU A 340 -6.22 22.08 -14.23
N ASN A 341 -5.62 21.01 -13.67
CA ASN A 341 -5.05 19.91 -14.46
C ASN A 341 -5.74 18.55 -14.24
N ALA A 342 -6.73 18.49 -13.34
CA ALA A 342 -7.42 17.25 -12.97
C ALA A 342 -8.08 16.55 -14.16
N GLU A 343 -8.71 17.29 -15.07
CA GLU A 343 -9.38 16.69 -16.24
C GLU A 343 -8.38 15.97 -17.15
N SER A 344 -7.29 16.64 -17.52
CA SER A 344 -6.24 16.03 -18.34
C SER A 344 -5.63 14.81 -17.66
N PHE A 345 -5.39 14.91 -16.35
CA PHE A 345 -4.83 13.82 -15.55
C PHE A 345 -5.75 12.60 -15.48
N ILE A 346 -7.04 12.81 -15.21
CA ILE A 346 -8.03 11.74 -15.12
C ILE A 346 -8.27 11.08 -16.48
N ASN A 347 -8.25 11.85 -17.57
CA ASN A 347 -8.38 11.31 -18.92
C ASN A 347 -7.18 10.42 -19.28
N ASP A 348 -5.97 10.79 -18.88
CA ASP A 348 -4.77 9.97 -19.07
C ASP A 348 -4.85 8.64 -18.30
N LEU A 349 -5.32 8.66 -17.04
CA LEU A 349 -5.58 7.43 -16.28
C LEU A 349 -6.59 6.52 -16.98
N HIS A 350 -7.72 7.08 -17.42
CA HIS A 350 -8.77 6.31 -18.10
C HIS A 350 -8.31 5.75 -19.46
N ALA A 351 -7.46 6.46 -20.20
CA ALA A 351 -6.86 5.97 -21.43
C ALA A 351 -6.03 4.70 -21.19
N HIS A 352 -5.46 4.58 -19.99
CA HIS A 352 -4.78 3.39 -19.50
C HIS A 352 -5.71 2.46 -18.70
N GLY A 353 -7.04 2.59 -18.79
CA GLY A 353 -7.98 1.71 -18.08
C GLY A 353 -7.86 1.75 -16.55
N LEU A 354 -7.28 2.82 -16.00
CA LEU A 354 -7.11 3.03 -14.57
C LEU A 354 -8.16 4.03 -14.07
N SER A 355 -8.74 3.75 -12.91
CA SER A 355 -9.70 4.65 -12.25
C SER A 355 -9.14 5.34 -11.00
N SER A 356 -7.96 4.91 -10.57
CA SER A 356 -7.20 5.49 -9.48
C SER A 356 -5.72 5.55 -9.89
N THR A 357 -4.95 6.34 -9.17
CA THR A 357 -3.51 6.45 -9.42
C THR A 357 -2.77 5.28 -8.88
#